data_AF-A0A2D8K502-F1
#
_entry.id   AF-A0A2D8K502-F1
#
_cell.length_a   1.000
_cell.length_b   1.000
_cell.length_c   1.000
_cell.angle_alpha   90.00
_cell.angle_beta   90.00
_cell.angle_gamma   90.00
#
_symmetry.space_group_name_H-M   'P 1'
#
loop_
_entity.id
_entity.type
_entity.pdbx_description
1 polymer ?
#
loop_
_entity_poly.entity_id
_entity_poly.type
_entity_poly.pdbx_seq_one_letter_code
_entity_poly.pdbx_strand_id
1 'polypeptide(L)' 'GICSTCRAKVVEGEVEMISNHALEDYEVRAGYVLSCQCLPLSEKVVISYDE' A
#
# COMPACT_ATOMS: atom_id res chain seq x y z
N GLY A 1 -2.98 -5.43 8.66
CA GLY A 1 -4.21 -4.85 8.10
C GLY A 1 -5.24 -5.93 7.83
N ILE A 2 -6.47 -5.74 8.32
CA ILE A 2 -7.54 -6.76 8.30
C ILE A 2 -8.72 -6.40 7.38
N CYS A 3 -8.79 -5.15 6.89
CA CYS A 3 -9.80 -4.67 5.96
C CYS A 3 -9.13 -3.88 4.82
N SER A 4 -9.92 -3.48 3.81
CA SER A 4 -9.44 -2.78 2.61
C SER A 4 -9.87 -1.30 2.52
N THR A 5 -10.43 -0.71 3.59
CA THR A 5 -10.87 0.69 3.61
C THR A 5 -9.76 1.68 3.29
N CYS A 6 -8.53 1.38 3.72
CA CYS A 6 -7.34 2.22 3.49
C CYS A 6 -6.53 1.78 2.25
N ARG A 7 -7.13 1.01 1.32
CA ARG A 7 -6.43 0.56 0.10
C ARG A 7 -6.07 1.75 -0.79
N ALA A 8 -4.80 1.83 -1.16
CA ALA A 8 -4.25 2.82 -2.08
C ALA A 8 -3.21 2.17 -2.99
N LYS A 9 -2.79 2.84 -4.05
CA LYS A 9 -1.72 2.39 -4.95
C LYS A 9 -0.50 3.30 -4.83
N VAL A 10 0.68 2.71 -4.69
CA VAL A 10 1.94 3.47 -4.72
C VAL A 10 2.25 3.85 -6.16
N VAL A 11 2.39 5.15 -6.43
CA VAL A 11 2.69 5.68 -7.77
C VAL A 11 4.10 6.28 -7.86
N GLU A 12 4.73 6.59 -6.72
CA GLU A 12 6.12 7.03 -6.62
C GLU A 12 6.69 6.61 -5.25
N GLY A 13 7.95 6.18 -5.22
CA GLY A 13 8.64 5.76 -4.00
C GLY A 13 8.33 4.34 -3.56
N GLU A 14 8.79 3.98 -2.37
CA GLU A 14 8.69 2.62 -1.83
C GLU A 14 8.17 2.63 -0.39
N VAL A 15 7.38 1.61 -0.05
CA VAL A 15 6.83 1.41 1.30
C VAL A 15 6.95 -0.04 1.73
N GLU A 16 7.04 -0.27 3.03
CA GLU A 16 6.91 -1.58 3.65
C GLU A 16 5.55 -1.69 4.35
N MET A 17 4.80 -2.76 4.09
CA MET A 17 3.56 -3.05 4.82
C MET A 17 3.84 -3.88 6.08
N ILE A 18 3.46 -3.34 7.24
CA ILE A 18 3.64 -4.00 8.56
C ILE A 18 2.82 -5.31 8.65
N SER A 19 1.61 -5.31 8.10
CA SER A 19 0.74 -6.48 8.08
C SER A 19 -0.27 -6.38 6.96
N ASN A 20 -0.49 -7.49 6.25
CA ASN A 20 -1.51 -7.62 5.21
C ASN A 20 -2.25 -8.96 5.34
N HIS A 21 -3.53 -8.88 5.69
CA HIS A 21 -4.48 -9.99 5.65
C HIS A 21 -5.69 -9.68 4.77
N ALA A 22 -5.67 -8.55 4.04
CA ALA A 22 -6.84 -8.03 3.33
C ALA A 22 -6.63 -7.91 1.82
N LEU A 23 -5.39 -7.74 1.34
CA LEU A 23 -5.05 -7.69 -0.08
C LEU A 23 -4.46 -9.01 -0.53
N GLU A 24 -4.88 -9.46 -1.70
CA GLU A 24 -4.33 -10.65 -2.37
C GLU A 24 -2.94 -10.36 -2.95
N ASP A 25 -2.13 -11.40 -3.15
CA ASP A 25 -0.75 -11.23 -3.63
C ASP A 25 -0.66 -10.48 -4.98
N TYR A 26 -1.65 -10.65 -5.86
CA TYR A 26 -1.67 -9.97 -7.15
C TYR A 26 -1.97 -8.47 -7.02
N GLU A 27 -2.77 -8.06 -6.02
CA GLU A 27 -3.02 -6.65 -5.72
C GLU A 27 -1.74 -6.00 -5.21
N VAL A 28 -1.03 -6.67 -4.29
CA VAL A 28 0.26 -6.20 -3.79
C VAL A 28 1.28 -6.07 -4.91
N ARG A 29 1.39 -7.07 -5.79
CA ARG A 29 2.27 -7.01 -6.98
C ARG A 29 1.89 -5.90 -7.96
N ALA A 30 0.62 -5.50 -8.02
CA ALA A 30 0.15 -4.37 -8.82
C ALA A 30 0.42 -3.00 -8.16
N GLY A 31 1.06 -2.98 -6.99
CA GLY A 31 1.42 -1.77 -6.25
C GLY A 31 0.35 -1.30 -5.27
N TYR A 32 -0.70 -2.09 -5.03
CA TYR A 32 -1.70 -1.77 -4.01
C TYR A 32 -1.18 -2.09 -2.62
N VAL A 33 -1.50 -1.19 -1.69
CA VAL A 33 -1.08 -1.25 -0.30
C VAL A 33 -2.22 -0.83 0.63
N LEU A 34 -2.09 -1.18 1.91
CA LEU A 34 -2.94 -0.65 2.98
C LEU A 34 -2.21 0.54 3.60
N SER A 35 -2.59 1.77 3.24
CA SER A 35 -1.87 2.98 3.65
C SER A 35 -1.75 3.13 5.17
N CYS A 36 -2.77 2.68 5.90
CA CYS A 36 -2.81 2.65 7.37
C CYS A 36 -1.84 1.63 8.00
N GLN A 37 -1.13 0.85 7.20
CA GLN A 37 -0.18 -0.18 7.61
C GLN A 37 1.19 -0.02 6.91
N CYS A 38 1.44 1.12 6.26
CA CYS A 38 2.67 1.37 5.50
C CYS A 38 3.68 2.22 6.26
N LEU A 39 4.96 1.86 6.15
CA LEU A 39 6.11 2.69 6.52
C LEU A 39 6.86 3.11 5.25
N PRO A 40 7.24 4.40 5.09
CA PRO A 40 8.01 4.83 3.93
C PRO A 40 9.45 4.31 4.00
N LEU A 41 9.96 3.80 2.88
CA LEU A 41 11.35 3.37 2.72
C LEU A 41 12.19 4.37 1.90
N SER A 42 11.53 5.28 1.18
CA SER A 42 12.14 6.36 0.42
C SER A 42 11.88 7.73 1.06
N GLU A 43 12.71 8.73 0.73
CA GLU A 43 12.54 10.12 1.21
C GLU A 43 11.19 10.74 0.81
N LYS A 44 10.66 10.31 -0.34
CA LYS A 44 9.35 10.72 -0.84
C LYS A 44 8.55 9.50 -1.28
N VAL A 45 7.25 9.51 -0.96
CA VAL A 45 6.26 8.52 -1.38
C VAL A 45 5.02 9.27 -1.87
N VAL A 46 4.45 8.82 -2.98
CA VAL A 46 3.15 9.27 -3.48
C VAL A 46 2.24 8.07 -3.64
N ILE A 47 1.03 8.18 -3.08
CA ILE A 47 -0.02 7.15 -3.18
C ILE A 47 -1.29 7.76 -3.76
N SER A 48 -2.05 6.98 -4.52
CA SER A 48 -3.37 7.34 -5.06
C SER A 48 -4.46 6.46 -4.46
N TYR A 49 -5.60 7.05 -4.11
CA TYR A 49 -6.82 6.34 -3.67
C TYR A 49 -7.85 6.21 -4.80
N ASP A 50 -7.61 6.82 -5.95
CA ASP A 50 -8.55 6.89 -7.08
C ASP A 50 -8.21 5.91 -8.22
N GLU A 51 -7.28 4.98 -7.97
CA GLU A 51 -6.83 3.93 -8.92
C GLU A 51 -7.62 2.61 -8.80
#